data_AF-A0A9N7NYZ9-F1
#
_entry.id   AF-A0A9N7NYZ9-F1
#
_cell.length_a   1.000
_cell.length_b   1.000
_cell.length_c   1.000
_cell.angle_alpha   90.00
_cell.angle_beta   90.00
_cell.angle_gamma   90.00
#
_symmetry.space_group_name_H-M   'P 1'
#
loop_
_entity.id
_entity.type
_entity.pdbx_description
1 polymer ?
#
loop_
_entity_poly.entity_id
_entity_poly.type
_entity_poly.pdbx_seq_one_letter_code
_entity_poly.pdbx_strand_id
1 'polypeptide(L)'
;MAEKCKSNRSAYTIDLNTFTKRLQTLYANWRQHKNVLWGSSNYLVMATSPSSEDLRYLKSSSLNIWLLGYVFPETIMVFGDKQIHFLCSQKKASLLEAIKEPAKESLSLDVVMHKKVLLGRCRCWKASPKIMVKAGDANGVVGVVYQDKNEIAYIKKAAYIIACTVKNFVVPKVEKAIDEERKVTHASLTNDTEKALLDPAKIGLQLKAKNVDIYHPPIFQRSRYNSYCSNIARTYLIDSDAVQRNAYRVLLRAHEAAILAVRPRKKACVVYEAALSVVKIDAPDFLPNLTKSVRTGISLQFRESGLSLDVENEKVLKAGMALNVSIGFQNLQAKTKKGPKAQNFSTLLTDTVLVMDSRCDVATSASSKLFKDVAYSFNEEDDVDEPLRKKLKSDCNAEEKEFMSSKATLKSDNGEMSKEELQKQH
;
A
#
# COMPACT_ATOMS: atom_id res chain seq x y z
N MET A 1 9.33 47.09 -8.61
CA MET A 1 8.15 46.67 -7.82
C MET A 1 8.20 45.15 -7.73
N ALA A 2 8.61 44.62 -6.57
CA ALA A 2 8.73 43.18 -6.34
C ALA A 2 7.48 42.69 -5.60
N GLU A 3 6.63 41.94 -6.28
CA GLU A 3 5.52 41.21 -5.67
C GLU A 3 6.09 40.11 -4.76
N LYS A 4 6.00 40.32 -3.45
CA LYS A 4 6.20 39.27 -2.45
C LYS A 4 5.08 38.24 -2.60
N CYS A 5 5.40 37.09 -3.20
CA CYS A 5 4.64 35.85 -3.05
C CYS A 5 4.47 35.54 -1.54
N LYS A 6 3.29 35.85 -1.00
CA LYS A 6 2.87 35.39 0.33
C LYS A 6 2.68 33.87 0.25
N SER A 7 3.63 33.10 0.79
CA SER A 7 3.40 31.67 1.02
C SER A 7 2.24 31.53 1.99
N ASN A 8 1.10 31.03 1.52
CA ASN A 8 -0.05 30.77 2.37
C ASN A 8 0.26 29.52 3.22
N ARG A 9 0.96 29.71 4.35
CA ARG A 9 1.24 28.65 5.32
C ARG A 9 -0.09 28.27 5.96
N SER A 10 -0.67 27.15 5.55
CA SER A 10 -1.83 26.58 6.25
C SER A 10 -1.49 26.43 7.74
N ALA A 11 -2.30 27.02 8.62
CA ALA A 11 -2.14 26.85 10.05
C ALA A 11 -2.28 25.37 10.40
N TYR A 12 -1.24 24.76 10.97
CA TYR A 12 -1.32 23.41 11.53
C TYR A 12 -2.40 23.42 12.61
N THR A 13 -3.43 22.58 12.45
CA THR A 13 -4.58 22.54 13.36
C THR A 13 -4.86 21.10 13.71
N ILE A 14 -4.77 20.76 15.00
CA ILE A 14 -5.04 19.41 15.48
C ILE A 14 -6.56 19.21 15.52
N ASP A 15 -7.04 18.11 14.94
CA ASP A 15 -8.45 17.70 15.08
C ASP A 15 -8.66 17.14 16.50
N LEU A 16 -9.23 17.98 17.38
CA LEU A 16 -9.42 17.66 18.78
C LEU A 16 -10.42 16.51 19.01
N ASN A 17 -11.41 16.35 18.14
CA ASN A 17 -12.38 15.25 18.25
C ASN A 17 -11.70 13.92 17.92
N THR A 18 -10.95 13.88 16.82
CA THR A 18 -10.17 12.70 16.43
C THR A 18 -9.11 12.37 17.49
N PHE A 19 -8.38 13.38 17.99
CA PHE A 19 -7.41 13.22 19.08
C PHE A 19 -8.04 12.56 20.31
N THR A 20 -9.15 13.11 20.80
CA THR A 20 -9.82 12.64 22.02
C THR A 20 -10.26 11.19 21.90
N LYS A 21 -10.93 10.85 20.80
CA LYS A 21 -11.38 9.48 20.53
C LYS A 21 -10.21 8.49 20.46
N ARG A 22 -9.12 8.87 19.80
CA ARG A 22 -7.93 8.02 19.64
C ARG A 22 -7.17 7.88 20.96
N LEU A 23 -7.07 8.95 21.76
CA LEU A 23 -6.48 8.90 23.09
C LEU A 23 -7.25 7.95 24.02
N GLN A 24 -8.58 8.05 24.05
CA GLN A 24 -9.42 7.12 24.81
C GLN A 24 -9.24 5.67 24.34
N THR A 25 -9.20 5.45 23.03
CA THR A 25 -8.98 4.11 22.45
C THR A 25 -7.62 3.54 22.87
N LEU A 26 -6.56 4.35 22.83
CA LEU A 26 -5.21 3.97 23.25
C LEU A 26 -5.19 3.58 24.73
N TYR A 27 -5.71 4.42 25.61
CA TYR A 27 -5.72 4.15 27.05
C TYR A 27 -6.61 2.96 27.42
N ALA A 28 -7.77 2.81 26.78
CA ALA A 28 -8.65 1.66 26.98
C ALA A 28 -7.93 0.35 26.61
N ASN A 29 -7.30 0.31 25.43
CA ASN A 29 -6.54 -0.86 24.99
C ASN A 29 -5.32 -1.14 25.88
N TRP A 30 -4.58 -0.10 26.27
CA TRP A 30 -3.43 -0.20 27.15
C TRP A 30 -3.80 -0.79 28.51
N ARG A 31 -4.87 -0.27 29.13
CA ARG A 31 -5.35 -0.76 30.43
C ARG A 31 -5.92 -2.16 30.34
N GLN A 32 -6.74 -2.45 29.33
CA GLN A 32 -7.39 -3.75 29.16
C GLN A 32 -6.38 -4.89 28.87
N HIS A 33 -5.34 -4.61 28.10
CA HIS A 33 -4.36 -5.62 27.66
C HIS A 33 -2.97 -5.40 28.26
N LYS A 34 -2.89 -4.76 29.43
CA LYS A 34 -1.65 -4.31 30.07
C LYS A 34 -0.57 -5.38 30.12
N ASN A 35 -0.93 -6.58 30.57
CA ASN A 35 0.02 -7.68 30.76
C ASN A 35 0.38 -8.41 29.45
N VAL A 36 -0.60 -8.56 28.55
CA VAL A 36 -0.47 -9.42 27.36
C VAL A 36 0.17 -8.68 26.18
N LEU A 37 -0.20 -7.41 25.93
CA LEU A 37 0.23 -6.65 24.76
C LEU A 37 1.17 -5.48 25.09
N TRP A 38 1.15 -5.02 26.34
CA TRP A 38 1.85 -3.81 26.76
C TRP A 38 2.96 -4.06 27.79
N GLY A 39 3.35 -5.33 27.98
CA GLY A 39 4.49 -5.71 28.82
C GLY A 39 4.41 -5.22 30.26
N SER A 40 3.19 -5.05 30.80
CA SER A 40 2.93 -4.51 32.14
C SER A 40 3.45 -3.09 32.37
N SER A 41 3.72 -2.34 31.30
CA SER A 41 4.27 -0.98 31.35
C SER A 41 3.41 0.00 32.14
N ASN A 42 4.05 0.85 32.96
CA ASN A 42 3.42 1.98 33.64
C ASN A 42 3.51 3.29 32.84
N TYR A 43 4.46 3.36 31.91
CA TYR A 43 4.67 4.51 31.05
C TYR A 43 4.88 4.04 29.62
N LEU A 44 4.24 4.72 28.67
CA LEU A 44 4.53 4.59 27.25
C LEU A 44 5.36 5.79 26.81
N VAL A 45 6.52 5.54 26.24
CA VAL A 45 7.45 6.61 25.84
C VAL A 45 7.76 6.53 24.37
N MET A 46 7.68 7.68 23.74
CA MET A 46 7.87 7.84 22.31
C MET A 46 8.85 8.97 22.04
N ALA A 47 10.00 8.63 21.46
CA ALA A 47 10.93 9.61 20.93
C ALA A 47 10.83 9.63 19.40
N THR A 48 10.67 10.84 18.85
CA THR A 48 10.69 11.06 17.41
C THR A 48 11.99 11.76 17.05
N SER A 49 12.76 11.15 16.15
CA SER A 49 14.03 11.69 15.64
C SER A 49 13.82 13.00 14.86
N PRO A 50 14.89 13.70 14.48
CA PRO A 50 14.83 14.73 13.44
C PRO A 50 14.22 14.18 12.15
N SER A 51 13.59 15.05 11.37
CA SER A 51 13.02 14.68 10.06
C SER A 51 14.14 14.27 9.11
N SER A 52 14.03 13.08 8.53
CA SER A 52 14.83 12.61 7.41
C SER A 52 13.95 11.82 6.45
N GLU A 53 14.31 11.80 5.17
CA GLU A 53 13.56 11.06 4.15
C GLU A 53 13.57 9.54 4.37
N ASP A 54 14.60 9.02 5.05
CA ASP A 54 14.81 7.61 5.37
C ASP A 54 13.97 7.10 6.56
N LEU A 55 13.45 8.00 7.41
CA LEU A 55 12.77 7.63 8.67
C LEU A 55 11.23 7.79 8.62
N ARG A 56 10.62 7.71 7.43
CA ARG A 56 9.17 7.96 7.21
C ARG A 56 8.23 6.94 7.86
N TYR A 57 8.70 5.76 8.26
CA TYR A 57 7.85 4.64 8.75
C TYR A 57 8.13 4.24 10.19
N LEU A 58 8.75 5.11 10.98
CA LEU A 58 8.92 4.85 12.40
C LEU A 58 7.57 4.70 13.10
N LYS A 59 7.47 3.75 14.03
CA LYS A 59 6.28 3.58 14.89
C LYS A 59 5.97 4.86 15.66
N SER A 60 7.01 5.60 16.06
CA SER A 60 6.86 6.90 16.72
C SER A 60 6.18 7.94 15.83
N SER A 61 6.67 8.10 14.58
CA SER A 61 6.03 8.96 13.59
C SER A 61 4.59 8.55 13.28
N SER A 62 4.32 7.24 13.23
CA SER A 62 2.97 6.71 12.96
C SER A 62 2.00 7.02 14.10
N LEU A 63 2.40 6.88 15.37
CA LEU A 63 1.52 7.25 16.49
C LEU A 63 1.31 8.77 16.56
N ASN A 64 2.31 9.59 16.23
CA ASN A 64 2.12 11.04 16.15
C ASN A 64 1.04 11.40 15.11
N ILE A 65 1.13 10.82 13.91
CA ILE A 65 0.14 11.06 12.84
C ILE A 65 -1.23 10.51 13.27
N TRP A 66 -1.26 9.32 13.84
CA TRP A 66 -2.51 8.71 14.31
C TRP A 66 -3.15 9.57 15.40
N LEU A 67 -2.42 9.99 16.43
CA LEU A 67 -3.00 10.69 17.57
C LEU A 67 -3.26 12.18 17.27
N LEU A 68 -2.33 12.84 16.59
CA LEU A 68 -2.29 14.32 16.47
C LEU A 68 -2.45 14.82 15.03
N GLY A 69 -2.50 13.93 14.03
CA GLY A 69 -2.62 14.28 12.61
C GLY A 69 -1.31 14.70 11.93
N TYR A 70 -0.23 14.89 12.70
CA TYR A 70 1.05 15.40 12.20
C TYR A 70 2.23 14.67 12.83
N VAL A 71 3.36 14.61 12.12
CA VAL A 71 4.64 14.20 12.72
C VAL A 71 5.20 15.37 13.53
N PHE A 72 5.67 15.08 14.74
CA PHE A 72 6.39 16.04 15.58
C PHE A 72 7.85 15.60 15.71
N PRO A 73 8.76 16.00 14.79
CA PRO A 73 10.18 15.65 14.88
C PRO A 73 10.81 16.15 16.18
N GLU A 74 11.92 15.58 16.62
CA GLU A 74 12.64 16.01 17.84
C GLU A 74 11.73 16.22 19.06
N THR A 75 10.74 15.35 19.22
CA THR A 75 9.75 15.44 20.30
C THR A 75 9.72 14.13 21.05
N ILE A 76 9.73 14.22 22.38
CA ILE A 76 9.49 13.07 23.27
C ILE A 76 8.10 13.22 23.86
N MET A 77 7.31 12.17 23.80
CA MET A 77 5.99 12.07 24.43
C MET A 77 6.04 10.93 25.46
N VAL A 78 5.60 11.20 26.69
CA VAL A 78 5.54 10.22 27.78
C VAL A 78 4.10 10.18 28.26
N PHE A 79 3.43 9.06 28.05
CA PHE A 79 2.08 8.80 28.53
C PHE A 79 2.15 8.02 29.83
N GLY A 80 1.52 8.52 30.88
CA GLY A 80 1.34 7.84 32.17
C GLY A 80 -0.13 7.80 32.58
N ASP A 81 -0.41 7.21 33.75
CA ASP A 81 -1.79 7.01 34.22
C ASP A 81 -2.54 8.30 34.57
N LYS A 82 -1.82 9.35 34.97
CA LYS A 82 -2.39 10.64 35.39
C LYS A 82 -1.93 11.82 34.54
N GLN A 83 -0.78 11.68 33.86
CA GLN A 83 -0.14 12.80 33.16
C GLN A 83 0.40 12.36 31.81
N ILE A 84 0.39 13.30 30.85
CA ILE A 84 1.09 13.17 29.57
C ILE A 84 2.14 14.27 29.52
N HIS A 85 3.41 13.90 29.31
CA HIS A 85 4.49 14.86 29.20
C HIS A 85 4.97 14.99 27.75
N PHE A 86 5.13 16.22 27.29
CA PHE A 86 5.72 16.51 25.98
C PHE A 86 7.01 17.29 26.16
N LEU A 87 8.14 16.78 25.66
CA LEU A 87 9.39 17.53 25.55
C LEU A 87 9.61 17.93 24.09
N CYS A 88 9.47 19.22 23.79
CA CYS A 88 9.58 19.73 22.43
C CYS A 88 10.04 21.21 22.40
N SER A 89 10.09 21.78 21.19
CA SER A 89 10.38 23.21 21.01
C SER A 89 9.18 24.07 21.38
N GLN A 90 9.42 25.35 21.72
CA GLN A 90 8.35 26.28 22.11
C GLN A 90 7.23 26.37 21.07
N LYS A 91 7.56 26.38 19.78
CA LYS A 91 6.57 26.44 18.68
C LYS A 91 5.62 25.22 18.69
N LYS A 92 6.17 24.03 18.96
CA LYS A 92 5.38 22.79 19.04
C LYS A 92 4.55 22.74 20.31
N ALA A 93 5.11 23.17 21.44
CA ALA A 93 4.39 23.27 22.70
C ALA A 93 3.15 24.17 22.55
N SER A 94 3.28 25.35 21.93
CA SER A 94 2.15 26.25 21.67
C SER A 94 1.04 25.62 20.83
N LEU A 95 1.35 24.74 19.88
CA LEU A 95 0.33 24.00 19.12
C LEU A 95 -0.34 22.91 19.97
N LEU A 96 0.45 22.21 20.79
CA LEU A 96 -0.02 21.13 21.66
C LEU A 96 -0.77 21.64 22.91
N GLU A 97 -0.75 22.94 23.21
CA GLU A 97 -1.59 23.50 24.27
C GLU A 97 -3.09 23.22 24.03
N ALA A 98 -3.51 23.14 22.77
CA ALA A 98 -4.91 22.86 22.41
C ALA A 98 -5.42 21.49 22.86
N ILE A 99 -4.52 20.53 23.18
CA ILE A 99 -4.92 19.18 23.60
C ILE A 99 -5.03 19.01 25.13
N LYS A 100 -4.73 20.05 25.92
CA LYS A 100 -4.82 19.98 27.39
C LYS A 100 -6.25 19.73 27.88
N GLU A 101 -7.19 20.61 27.51
CA GLU A 101 -8.59 20.50 27.92
C GLU A 101 -9.22 19.17 27.47
N PRO A 102 -9.10 18.75 26.19
CA PRO A 102 -9.68 17.47 25.76
C PRO A 102 -9.11 16.26 26.50
N ALA A 103 -7.81 16.25 26.83
CA ALA A 103 -7.20 15.16 27.60
C ALA A 103 -7.69 15.15 29.07
N LYS A 104 -7.89 16.33 29.65
CA LYS A 104 -8.40 16.49 31.02
C LYS A 104 -9.85 16.06 31.12
N GLU A 105 -10.71 16.52 30.21
CA GLU A 105 -12.14 16.19 30.20
C GLU A 105 -12.38 14.70 29.91
N SER A 106 -11.66 14.12 28.94
CA SER A 106 -11.94 12.76 28.47
C SER A 106 -11.38 11.64 29.34
N LEU A 107 -10.25 11.87 30.01
CA LEU A 107 -9.52 10.84 30.75
C LEU A 107 -8.94 11.33 32.09
N SER A 108 -9.22 12.58 32.49
CA SER A 108 -8.65 13.21 33.69
C SER A 108 -7.12 13.27 33.70
N LEU A 109 -6.50 13.38 32.50
CA LEU A 109 -5.05 13.44 32.33
C LEU A 109 -4.54 14.88 32.31
N ASP A 110 -3.52 15.20 33.11
CA ASP A 110 -2.84 16.48 33.04
C ASP A 110 -1.75 16.46 31.96
N VAL A 111 -1.81 17.39 31.02
CA VAL A 111 -0.80 17.52 29.96
C VAL A 111 0.25 18.55 30.37
N VAL A 112 1.50 18.12 30.47
CA VAL A 112 2.64 18.93 30.93
C VAL A 112 3.63 19.15 29.80
N MET A 113 3.90 20.43 29.49
CA MET A 113 4.85 20.82 28.46
C MET A 113 6.23 21.10 29.05
N HIS A 114 7.25 20.41 28.55
CA HIS A 114 8.66 20.63 28.87
C HIS A 114 9.34 21.29 27.68
N LYS A 115 10.03 22.41 27.94
CA LYS A 115 10.80 23.11 26.90
C LYS A 115 12.18 22.47 26.75
N LYS A 116 12.57 22.15 25.53
CA LYS A 116 13.95 21.74 25.22
C LYS A 116 14.89 22.92 25.43
N VAL A 117 15.71 22.87 26.49
CA VAL A 117 16.81 23.83 26.73
C VAL A 117 18.09 23.26 26.13
N LEU A 118 18.73 24.00 25.22
CA LEU A 118 20.03 23.65 24.66
C LEU A 118 21.12 24.13 25.62
N LEU A 119 21.73 23.22 26.38
CA LEU A 119 22.99 23.47 27.08
C LEU A 119 24.14 22.95 26.20
N GLY A 120 25.17 23.77 26.02
CA GLY A 120 26.21 23.63 25.00
C GLY A 120 26.85 22.23 24.88
N ARG A 121 27.25 21.90 23.64
CA ARG A 121 28.07 20.78 23.11
C ARG A 121 27.87 19.34 23.64
N CYS A 122 27.05 19.10 24.65
CA CYS A 122 26.66 17.77 25.09
C CYS A 122 25.28 17.41 24.53
N ARG A 123 25.21 16.38 23.67
CA ARG A 123 23.94 15.78 23.21
C ARG A 123 23.29 14.90 24.30
N CYS A 124 23.52 15.18 25.59
CA CYS A 124 22.85 14.47 26.67
C CYS A 124 21.62 15.26 27.10
N TRP A 125 20.44 14.63 26.98
CA TRP A 125 19.20 15.15 27.52
C TRP A 125 19.29 15.17 29.06
N LYS A 126 19.69 16.29 29.65
CA LYS A 126 19.31 16.56 31.04
C LYS A 126 17.88 17.07 31.04
N ALA A 127 16.93 16.14 30.90
CA ALA A 127 15.63 16.38 31.53
C ALA A 127 15.90 16.67 33.02
N SER A 128 15.13 17.57 33.62
CA SER A 128 15.10 17.71 35.08
C SER A 128 15.01 16.31 35.73
N PRO A 129 15.55 16.07 36.95
CA PRO A 129 15.93 14.73 37.44
C PRO A 129 14.82 13.69 37.65
N LYS A 130 13.62 13.85 37.10
CA LYS A 130 12.43 13.03 37.44
C LYS A 130 11.91 12.10 36.34
N ILE A 131 12.41 12.16 35.11
CA ILE A 131 11.92 11.27 34.04
C ILE A 131 13.09 10.46 33.47
N MET A 132 13.54 9.47 34.25
CA MET A 132 14.35 8.36 33.74
C MET A 132 13.40 7.33 33.13
N VAL A 133 13.40 7.24 31.81
CA VAL A 133 12.65 6.19 31.09
C VAL A 133 13.60 5.04 30.83
N LYS A 134 13.44 3.94 31.57
CA LYS A 134 14.05 2.67 31.20
C LYS A 134 13.16 2.05 30.13
N ALA A 135 13.60 2.06 28.87
CA ALA A 135 12.91 1.36 27.81
C ALA A 135 13.01 -0.15 28.09
N GLY A 136 11.90 -0.75 28.54
CA GLY A 136 11.77 -2.19 28.59
C GLY A 136 11.63 -2.69 27.16
N ASP A 137 12.60 -3.44 26.68
CA ASP A 137 12.60 -4.02 25.35
C ASP A 137 11.59 -5.17 25.32
N ALA A 138 10.33 -4.86 25.03
CA ALA A 138 9.27 -5.84 24.90
C ALA A 138 9.12 -6.23 23.42
N ASN A 139 10.03 -7.06 22.91
CA ASN A 139 9.89 -7.88 21.68
C ASN A 139 9.22 -7.21 20.45
N GLY A 140 9.39 -5.91 20.27
CA GLY A 140 8.97 -5.20 19.07
C GLY A 140 7.47 -5.04 18.83
N VAL A 141 6.56 -5.38 19.75
CA VAL A 141 5.11 -5.07 19.61
C VAL A 141 4.61 -4.36 20.85
N VAL A 142 4.31 -3.06 20.71
CA VAL A 142 3.77 -2.20 21.76
C VAL A 142 2.36 -1.80 21.34
N GLY A 143 1.40 -2.70 21.57
CA GLY A 143 -0.03 -2.49 21.23
C GLY A 143 -0.44 -2.71 19.77
N VAL A 144 -1.74 -2.90 19.56
CA VAL A 144 -2.39 -2.95 18.23
C VAL A 144 -3.67 -2.11 18.31
N VAL A 145 -3.82 -1.15 17.40
CA VAL A 145 -5.04 -0.35 17.27
C VAL A 145 -5.60 -0.55 15.87
N TYR A 146 -6.91 -0.76 15.78
CA TYR A 146 -7.60 -1.03 14.52
C TYR A 146 -8.02 0.27 13.84
N GLN A 147 -8.06 0.23 12.51
CA GLN A 147 -8.42 1.38 11.70
C GLN A 147 -9.89 1.77 11.89
N ASP A 148 -10.14 3.07 12.03
CA ASP A 148 -11.49 3.62 12.01
C ASP A 148 -12.04 3.82 10.58
N LYS A 149 -13.32 4.18 10.46
CA LYS A 149 -13.99 4.37 9.16
C LYS A 149 -13.33 5.43 8.27
N ASN A 150 -12.77 6.50 8.86
CA ASN A 150 -12.08 7.55 8.12
C ASN A 150 -10.73 7.06 7.61
N GLU A 151 -10.01 6.29 8.42
CA GLU A 151 -8.74 5.65 8.03
C GLU A 151 -8.93 4.69 6.87
N ILE A 152 -9.98 3.86 6.91
CA ILE A 152 -10.34 2.97 5.80
C ILE A 152 -10.64 3.79 4.53
N ALA A 153 -11.35 4.92 4.66
CA ALA A 153 -11.62 5.79 3.52
C ALA A 153 -10.33 6.40 2.91
N TYR A 154 -9.34 6.74 3.74
CA TYR A 154 -8.04 7.21 3.25
C TYR A 154 -7.24 6.11 2.54
N ILE A 155 -7.25 4.89 3.06
CA ILE A 155 -6.63 3.72 2.40
C ILE A 155 -7.31 3.45 1.05
N LYS A 156 -8.64 3.49 0.99
CA LYS A 156 -9.39 3.37 -0.27
C LYS A 156 -9.02 4.44 -1.29
N LYS A 157 -8.86 5.70 -0.87
CA LYS A 157 -8.42 6.79 -1.75
C LYS A 157 -7.00 6.55 -2.26
N ALA A 158 -6.07 6.15 -1.40
CA ALA A 158 -4.72 5.80 -1.81
C ALA A 158 -4.73 4.65 -2.84
N ALA A 159 -5.47 3.58 -2.54
CA ALA A 159 -5.61 2.40 -3.40
C ALA A 159 -6.21 2.74 -4.76
N TYR A 160 -7.24 3.60 -4.78
CA TYR A 160 -7.86 4.06 -6.01
C TYR A 160 -6.90 4.91 -6.86
N ILE A 161 -6.15 5.84 -6.23
CA ILE A 161 -5.13 6.63 -6.92
C ILE A 161 -4.13 5.70 -7.64
N ILE A 162 -3.50 4.76 -6.91
CA ILE A 162 -2.46 3.92 -7.51
C ILE A 162 -3.03 2.97 -8.57
N ALA A 163 -4.23 2.43 -8.37
CA ALA A 163 -4.87 1.57 -9.36
C ALA A 163 -5.21 2.34 -10.64
N CYS A 164 -5.74 3.57 -10.52
CA CYS A 164 -5.98 4.46 -11.66
C CYS A 164 -4.69 4.91 -12.32
N THR A 165 -3.62 5.19 -11.59
CA THR A 165 -2.31 5.51 -12.19
C THR A 165 -1.80 4.33 -13.01
N VAL A 166 -1.86 3.10 -12.47
CA VAL A 166 -1.43 1.92 -13.22
C VAL A 166 -2.27 1.77 -14.49
N LYS A 167 -3.59 1.84 -14.38
CA LYS A 167 -4.52 1.64 -15.51
C LYS A 167 -4.46 2.75 -16.56
N ASN A 168 -4.51 4.01 -16.14
CA ASN A 168 -4.73 5.15 -17.04
C ASN A 168 -3.43 5.83 -17.48
N PHE A 169 -2.30 5.53 -16.83
CA PHE A 169 -1.02 6.17 -17.13
C PHE A 169 0.09 5.16 -17.43
N VAL A 170 0.35 4.21 -16.53
CA VAL A 170 1.47 3.27 -16.71
C VAL A 170 1.21 2.34 -17.88
N VAL A 171 0.04 1.69 -17.94
CA VAL A 171 -0.31 0.76 -19.02
C VAL A 171 -0.27 1.42 -20.39
N PRO A 172 -0.99 2.53 -20.66
CA PRO A 172 -0.94 3.19 -21.96
C PRO A 172 0.46 3.64 -22.37
N LYS A 173 1.27 4.05 -21.38
CA LYS A 173 2.66 4.49 -21.64
C LYS A 173 3.58 3.32 -21.99
N VAL A 174 3.37 2.16 -21.38
CA VAL A 174 4.12 0.93 -21.69
C VAL A 174 3.67 0.38 -23.04
N GLU A 175 2.36 0.26 -23.29
CA GLU A 175 1.79 -0.15 -24.59
C GLU A 175 2.37 0.70 -25.72
N LYS A 176 2.22 2.03 -25.62
CA LYS A 176 2.76 2.97 -26.62
C LYS A 176 4.29 2.87 -26.78
N ALA A 177 5.03 2.57 -25.72
CA ALA A 177 6.47 2.42 -25.81
C ALA A 177 6.87 1.13 -26.54
N ILE A 178 6.10 0.06 -26.38
CA ILE A 178 6.33 -1.21 -27.08
C ILE A 178 5.90 -1.07 -28.55
N ASP A 179 4.71 -0.52 -28.81
CA ASP A 179 4.16 -0.35 -30.17
C ASP A 179 5.06 0.51 -31.07
N GLU A 180 5.62 1.58 -30.52
CA GLU A 180 6.51 2.50 -31.24
C GLU A 180 7.99 2.10 -31.13
N GLU A 181 8.29 0.91 -30.59
CA GLU A 181 9.65 0.40 -30.33
C GLU A 181 10.58 1.40 -29.61
N ARG A 182 10.02 2.24 -28.75
CA ARG A 182 10.75 3.31 -28.07
C ARG A 182 11.55 2.75 -26.90
N LYS A 183 12.82 3.17 -26.84
CA LYS A 183 13.68 2.90 -25.68
C LYS A 183 13.26 3.78 -24.49
N VAL A 184 12.56 3.18 -23.53
CA VAL A 184 12.22 3.80 -22.24
C VAL A 184 12.95 3.07 -21.12
N THR A 185 13.69 3.80 -20.29
CA THR A 185 14.36 3.20 -19.13
C THR A 185 13.36 3.01 -17.99
N HIS A 186 13.56 1.99 -17.16
CA HIS A 186 12.75 1.78 -15.95
C HIS A 186 12.74 3.02 -15.05
N ALA A 187 13.90 3.68 -14.89
CA ALA A 187 14.01 4.90 -14.08
C ALA A 187 13.16 6.06 -14.64
N SER A 188 13.15 6.27 -15.96
CA SER A 188 12.33 7.31 -16.58
C SER A 188 10.84 7.02 -16.38
N LEU A 189 10.42 5.77 -16.59
CA LEU A 189 9.03 5.37 -16.35
C LEU A 189 8.65 5.59 -14.88
N THR A 190 9.55 5.29 -13.93
CA THR A 190 9.32 5.50 -12.49
C THR A 190 9.10 6.97 -12.19
N ASN A 191 10.02 7.83 -12.64
CA ASN A 191 9.95 9.27 -12.39
C ASN A 191 8.66 9.89 -12.96
N ASP A 192 8.23 9.44 -14.14
CA ASP A 192 7.01 9.94 -14.75
C ASP A 192 5.75 9.42 -14.04
N THR A 193 5.79 8.19 -13.54
CA THR A 193 4.71 7.61 -12.72
C THR A 193 4.59 8.35 -11.39
N GLU A 194 5.71 8.68 -10.74
CA GLU A 194 5.73 9.47 -9.51
C GLU A 194 5.10 10.85 -9.71
N LYS A 195 5.42 11.53 -10.82
CA LYS A 195 4.78 12.80 -11.19
C LYS A 195 3.27 12.66 -11.40
N ALA A 196 2.83 11.56 -12.02
CA ALA A 196 1.40 11.29 -12.23
C ALA A 196 0.67 10.98 -10.92
N LEU A 197 1.32 10.30 -9.96
CA LEU A 197 0.77 10.03 -8.64
C LEU A 197 0.56 11.31 -7.82
N LEU A 198 1.54 12.22 -7.85
CA LEU A 198 1.50 13.48 -7.10
C LEU A 198 0.48 14.48 -7.67
N ASP A 199 -0.06 14.23 -8.86
CA ASP A 199 -1.04 15.07 -9.55
C ASP A 199 -2.26 14.26 -10.00
N PRO A 200 -3.20 13.94 -9.07
CA PRO A 200 -4.37 13.11 -9.38
C PRO A 200 -5.25 13.67 -10.50
N ALA A 201 -5.21 14.98 -10.77
CA ALA A 201 -5.99 15.59 -11.85
C ALA A 201 -5.54 15.07 -13.22
N LYS A 202 -4.24 14.81 -13.42
CA LYS A 202 -3.69 14.26 -14.68
C LYS A 202 -4.18 12.86 -15.01
N ILE A 203 -4.65 12.12 -14.01
CA ILE A 203 -5.20 10.76 -14.18
C ILE A 203 -6.73 10.74 -14.05
N GLY A 204 -7.37 11.91 -14.12
CA GLY A 204 -8.83 12.06 -14.11
C GLY A 204 -9.47 11.99 -12.73
N LEU A 205 -8.72 12.19 -11.65
CA LEU A 205 -9.20 12.09 -10.27
C LEU A 205 -9.37 13.46 -9.60
N GLN A 206 -10.56 13.71 -9.05
CA GLN A 206 -10.87 14.90 -8.26
C GLN A 206 -10.44 14.74 -6.79
N LEU A 207 -9.13 14.62 -6.54
CA LEU A 207 -8.57 14.50 -5.20
C LEU A 207 -7.59 15.65 -4.92
N LYS A 208 -7.53 16.07 -3.64
CA LYS A 208 -6.62 17.12 -3.18
C LYS A 208 -5.17 16.65 -3.28
N ALA A 209 -4.40 17.18 -4.22
CA ALA A 209 -2.99 16.81 -4.45
C ALA A 209 -2.12 16.95 -3.20
N LYS A 210 -2.36 17.97 -2.36
CA LYS A 210 -1.64 18.17 -1.08
C LYS A 210 -1.75 17.02 -0.07
N ASN A 211 -2.73 16.13 -0.25
CA ASN A 211 -2.94 14.99 0.62
C ASN A 211 -2.27 13.72 0.06
N VAL A 212 -1.72 13.78 -1.16
CA VAL A 212 -1.08 12.66 -1.83
C VAL A 212 0.43 12.73 -1.61
N ASP A 213 1.02 11.57 -1.32
CA ASP A 213 2.46 11.40 -1.17
C ASP A 213 2.86 10.04 -1.75
N ILE A 214 4.15 9.88 -2.06
CA ILE A 214 4.72 8.69 -2.67
C ILE A 214 5.78 8.06 -1.75
N TYR A 215 5.91 6.75 -1.87
CA TYR A 215 6.92 5.98 -1.14
C TYR A 215 8.16 5.83 -2.05
N HIS A 216 9.30 6.45 -1.71
CA HIS A 216 10.59 6.27 -2.43
C HIS A 216 11.38 5.02 -1.93
N PRO A 217 12.39 4.51 -2.67
CA PRO A 217 12.38 3.73 -3.92
C PRO A 217 12.63 2.20 -3.65
N PRO A 218 12.58 1.26 -4.65
CA PRO A 218 12.71 1.47 -6.10
C PRO A 218 11.57 0.94 -7.01
N ILE A 219 10.38 0.63 -6.50
CA ILE A 219 9.33 -0.06 -7.30
C ILE A 219 8.01 0.74 -7.31
N PHE A 220 7.46 0.93 -8.53
CA PHE A 220 6.24 1.63 -9.01
C PHE A 220 4.93 1.53 -8.20
N GLN A 221 4.91 0.84 -7.09
CA GLN A 221 3.73 0.11 -6.63
C GLN A 221 2.98 0.78 -5.49
N ARG A 222 3.33 2.02 -5.09
CA ARG A 222 2.96 2.56 -3.78
C ARG A 222 2.45 3.99 -3.87
N SER A 223 1.30 4.22 -3.25
CA SER A 223 0.76 5.57 -3.02
C SER A 223 0.40 5.76 -1.56
N ARG A 224 0.27 7.03 -1.16
CA ARG A 224 -0.16 7.44 0.17
C ARG A 224 -1.20 8.55 0.05
N TYR A 225 -2.26 8.47 0.85
CA TYR A 225 -3.25 9.54 0.98
C TYR A 225 -3.47 9.87 2.46
N ASN A 226 -3.28 11.13 2.86
CA ASN A 226 -3.33 11.56 4.26
C ASN A 226 -2.50 10.66 5.19
N SER A 227 -1.29 10.29 4.74
CA SER A 227 -0.38 9.37 5.44
C SER A 227 -0.75 7.88 5.45
N TYR A 228 -1.87 7.46 4.86
CA TYR A 228 -2.24 6.04 4.77
C TYR A 228 -1.76 5.43 3.47
N CYS A 229 -1.03 4.32 3.56
CA CYS A 229 -0.41 3.65 2.43
C CYS A 229 -1.37 2.69 1.72
N SER A 230 -1.13 2.51 0.41
CA SER A 230 -1.67 1.41 -0.37
C SER A 230 -0.58 0.86 -1.31
N ASN A 231 -0.82 -0.33 -1.85
CA ASN A 231 0.05 -0.98 -2.81
C ASN A 231 -0.73 -1.77 -3.87
N ILE A 232 -0.20 -1.79 -5.08
CA ILE A 232 -0.66 -2.64 -6.18
C ILE A 232 0.55 -3.19 -6.94
N ALA A 233 0.45 -4.40 -7.50
CA ALA A 233 1.44 -4.94 -8.42
C ALA A 233 0.75 -5.76 -9.50
N ARG A 234 1.24 -5.65 -10.74
CA ARG A 234 0.80 -6.41 -11.89
C ARG A 234 2.01 -6.90 -12.66
N THR A 235 1.87 -8.05 -13.28
CA THR A 235 2.79 -8.55 -14.30
C THR A 235 2.07 -8.49 -15.64
N TYR A 236 2.72 -7.90 -16.63
CA TYR A 236 2.28 -7.88 -18.02
C TYR A 236 3.14 -8.88 -18.81
N LEU A 237 2.51 -9.65 -19.68
CA LEU A 237 3.12 -10.71 -20.46
C LEU A 237 3.18 -10.24 -21.91
N ILE A 238 4.38 -10.21 -22.50
CA ILE A 238 4.61 -9.82 -23.89
C ILE A 238 5.24 -11.01 -24.61
N ASP A 239 4.58 -11.53 -25.65
CA ASP A 239 5.01 -12.72 -26.40
C ASP A 239 5.46 -13.87 -25.49
N SER A 240 4.66 -14.12 -24.45
CA SER A 240 5.04 -15.04 -23.39
C SER A 240 4.92 -16.51 -23.80
N ASP A 241 5.88 -17.33 -23.40
CA ASP A 241 5.85 -18.77 -23.65
C ASP A 241 4.84 -19.52 -22.76
N ALA A 242 4.66 -20.82 -23.00
CA ALA A 242 3.76 -21.66 -22.22
C ALA A 242 4.08 -21.69 -20.71
N VAL A 243 5.36 -21.61 -20.31
CA VAL A 243 5.77 -21.64 -18.90
C VAL A 243 5.39 -20.32 -18.22
N GLN A 244 5.64 -19.19 -18.87
CA GLN A 244 5.27 -17.86 -18.40
C GLN A 244 3.74 -17.70 -18.29
N ARG A 245 3.00 -18.15 -19.32
CA ARG A 245 1.52 -18.15 -19.32
C ARG A 245 0.98 -19.01 -18.18
N ASN A 246 1.51 -20.22 -17.99
CA ASN A 246 1.09 -21.11 -16.90
C ASN A 246 1.42 -20.52 -15.52
N ALA A 247 2.64 -19.99 -15.33
CA ALA A 247 3.06 -19.36 -14.08
C ALA A 247 2.12 -18.21 -13.67
N TYR A 248 1.75 -17.34 -14.62
CA TYR A 248 0.80 -16.26 -14.33
C TYR A 248 -0.60 -16.79 -13.99
N ARG A 249 -1.12 -17.78 -14.74
CA ARG A 249 -2.45 -18.37 -14.49
C ARG A 249 -2.54 -19.00 -13.09
N VAL A 250 -1.52 -19.78 -12.70
CA VAL A 250 -1.45 -20.35 -11.34
C VAL A 250 -1.32 -19.25 -10.29
N LEU A 251 -0.49 -18.23 -10.54
CA LEU A 251 -0.32 -17.11 -9.61
C LEU A 251 -1.63 -16.34 -9.40
N LEU A 252 -2.40 -16.09 -10.46
CA LEU A 252 -3.70 -15.44 -10.40
C LEU A 252 -4.68 -16.24 -9.53
N ARG A 253 -4.80 -17.55 -9.77
CA ARG A 253 -5.66 -18.44 -8.95
C ARG A 253 -5.21 -18.48 -7.49
N ALA A 254 -3.91 -18.55 -7.22
CA ALA A 254 -3.37 -18.54 -5.86
C ALA A 254 -3.65 -17.20 -5.15
N HIS A 255 -3.51 -16.08 -5.87
CA HIS A 255 -3.81 -14.74 -5.36
C HIS A 255 -5.29 -14.56 -5.04
N GLU A 256 -6.18 -15.03 -5.90
CA GLU A 256 -7.63 -15.00 -5.67
C GLU A 256 -8.04 -15.88 -4.49
N ALA A 257 -7.48 -17.09 -4.37
CA ALA A 257 -7.70 -17.95 -3.22
C ALA A 257 -7.25 -17.29 -1.91
N ALA A 258 -6.09 -16.60 -1.91
CA ALA A 258 -5.63 -15.82 -0.77
C ALA A 258 -6.62 -14.71 -0.40
N ILE A 259 -7.07 -13.91 -1.37
CA ILE A 259 -8.04 -12.82 -1.15
C ILE A 259 -9.37 -13.35 -0.60
N LEU A 260 -9.86 -14.48 -1.12
CA LEU A 260 -11.11 -15.10 -0.66
C LEU A 260 -11.02 -15.59 0.80
N ALA A 261 -9.83 -16.05 1.21
CA ALA A 261 -9.53 -16.48 2.57
C ALA A 261 -9.45 -15.32 3.57
N VAL A 262 -9.28 -14.08 3.11
CA VAL A 262 -9.32 -12.88 3.97
C VAL A 262 -10.74 -12.66 4.48
N ARG A 263 -11.00 -13.11 5.71
CA ARG A 263 -12.29 -12.95 6.40
C ARG A 263 -12.05 -12.62 7.87
N PRO A 264 -12.96 -11.85 8.50
CA PRO A 264 -12.88 -11.64 9.94
C PRO A 264 -13.00 -12.98 10.68
N ARG A 265 -12.39 -13.06 11.86
CA ARG A 265 -12.34 -14.24 12.74
C ARG A 265 -11.52 -15.43 12.21
N LYS A 266 -10.89 -15.33 11.04
CA LYS A 266 -9.92 -16.32 10.54
C LYS A 266 -8.50 -15.97 10.98
N LYS A 267 -7.64 -16.97 11.15
CA LYS A 267 -6.20 -16.77 11.40
C LYS A 267 -5.54 -16.17 10.16
N ALA A 268 -4.50 -15.37 10.34
CA ALA A 268 -3.73 -14.76 9.26
C ALA A 268 -3.04 -15.82 8.38
N CYS A 269 -2.55 -16.92 8.98
CA CYS A 269 -1.88 -18.01 8.27
C CYS A 269 -2.72 -18.68 7.17
N VAL A 270 -4.04 -18.77 7.38
CA VAL A 270 -5.01 -19.32 6.42
C VAL A 270 -4.96 -18.60 5.06
N VAL A 271 -4.57 -17.32 5.04
CA VAL A 271 -4.43 -16.56 3.79
C VAL A 271 -3.29 -17.10 2.92
N TYR A 272 -2.14 -17.38 3.53
CA TYR A 272 -1.00 -17.97 2.81
C TYR A 272 -1.23 -19.44 2.49
N GLU A 273 -1.82 -20.21 3.42
CA GLU A 273 -2.18 -21.62 3.20
C GLU A 273 -3.12 -21.81 2.00
N ALA A 274 -4.10 -20.93 1.81
CA ALA A 274 -5.01 -20.96 0.67
C ALA A 274 -4.25 -20.80 -0.66
N ALA A 275 -3.31 -19.85 -0.73
CA ALA A 275 -2.49 -19.63 -1.91
C ALA A 275 -1.54 -20.81 -2.16
N LEU A 276 -0.87 -21.28 -1.11
CA LEU A 276 0.06 -22.41 -1.15
C LEU A 276 -0.63 -23.69 -1.64
N SER A 277 -1.87 -23.92 -1.22
CA SER A 277 -2.66 -25.09 -1.62
C SER A 277 -2.93 -25.10 -3.13
N VAL A 278 -3.24 -23.94 -3.71
CA VAL A 278 -3.41 -23.81 -5.17
C VAL A 278 -2.12 -24.18 -5.91
N VAL A 279 -0.97 -23.63 -5.48
CA VAL A 279 0.32 -23.91 -6.13
C VAL A 279 0.70 -25.39 -5.99
N LYS A 280 0.48 -26.01 -4.83
CA LYS A 280 0.74 -27.45 -4.62
C LYS A 280 -0.05 -28.34 -5.57
N ILE A 281 -1.28 -27.96 -5.89
CA ILE A 281 -2.19 -28.75 -6.74
C ILE A 281 -1.92 -28.49 -8.22
N ASP A 282 -1.84 -27.22 -8.62
CA ASP A 282 -1.82 -26.84 -10.04
C ASP A 282 -0.41 -26.79 -10.65
N ALA A 283 0.63 -26.50 -9.85
CA ALA A 283 2.01 -26.38 -10.32
C ALA A 283 3.04 -26.66 -9.20
N PRO A 284 3.15 -27.91 -8.73
CA PRO A 284 4.05 -28.28 -7.63
C PRO A 284 5.52 -27.94 -7.93
N ASP A 285 5.93 -27.98 -9.20
CA ASP A 285 7.28 -27.64 -9.63
C ASP A 285 7.66 -26.17 -9.38
N PHE A 286 6.67 -25.27 -9.22
CA PHE A 286 6.92 -23.86 -8.91
C PHE A 286 7.02 -23.56 -7.41
N LEU A 287 6.80 -24.54 -6.54
CA LEU A 287 6.87 -24.34 -5.08
C LEU A 287 8.19 -23.76 -4.58
N PRO A 288 9.38 -24.19 -5.07
CA PRO A 288 10.66 -23.61 -4.63
C PRO A 288 10.80 -22.13 -4.98
N ASN A 289 10.07 -21.67 -6.00
CA ASN A 289 10.11 -20.32 -6.54
C ASN A 289 9.06 -19.40 -5.88
N LEU A 290 8.11 -19.95 -5.13
CA LEU A 290 7.04 -19.19 -4.50
C LEU A 290 7.59 -18.29 -3.38
N THR A 291 7.11 -17.04 -3.32
CA THR A 291 7.38 -16.14 -2.19
C THR A 291 6.95 -16.79 -0.87
N LYS A 292 7.82 -16.78 0.14
CA LYS A 292 7.57 -17.42 1.46
C LYS A 292 6.47 -16.77 2.31
N SER A 293 5.93 -15.63 1.90
CA SER A 293 4.83 -14.95 2.59
C SER A 293 3.97 -14.13 1.63
N VAL A 294 2.70 -13.94 1.98
CA VAL A 294 1.77 -13.00 1.34
C VAL A 294 1.86 -11.62 2.00
N ARG A 295 3.09 -11.12 2.21
CA ARG A 295 3.40 -9.81 2.85
C ARG A 295 2.79 -9.60 4.25
N THR A 296 2.12 -8.46 4.51
CA THR A 296 1.77 -7.95 5.85
C THR A 296 0.53 -7.04 5.82
N GLY A 297 0.06 -6.63 7.01
CA GLY A 297 -0.82 -5.46 7.17
C GLY A 297 -0.23 -4.18 6.57
N ILE A 298 -1.11 -3.25 6.18
CA ILE A 298 -0.76 -1.96 5.56
C ILE A 298 -1.68 -0.84 6.07
N SER A 299 -1.09 0.29 6.46
CA SER A 299 -1.84 1.47 6.92
C SER A 299 -0.92 2.69 6.92
N LEU A 300 -0.80 3.41 8.04
CA LEU A 300 0.21 4.46 8.24
C LEU A 300 1.64 3.95 8.00
N GLN A 301 1.89 2.69 8.33
CA GLN A 301 3.09 1.95 7.97
C GLN A 301 2.82 1.11 6.72
N PHE A 302 3.76 1.14 5.78
CA PHE A 302 3.69 0.30 4.59
C PHE A 302 3.74 -1.20 4.91
N ARG A 303 4.50 -1.56 5.95
CA ARG A 303 4.67 -2.93 6.42
C ARG A 303 4.41 -3.00 7.92
N GLU A 304 3.25 -3.51 8.31
CA GLU A 304 2.93 -3.81 9.70
C GLU A 304 3.52 -5.18 10.08
N SER A 305 4.74 -5.21 10.58
CA SER A 305 5.48 -6.46 10.87
C SER A 305 4.74 -7.41 11.81
N GLY A 306 3.90 -6.88 12.70
CA GLY A 306 3.07 -7.69 13.59
C GLY A 306 1.93 -8.45 12.92
N LEU A 307 1.63 -8.19 11.65
CA LEU A 307 0.54 -8.83 10.91
C LEU A 307 1.05 -9.41 9.59
N SER A 308 2.12 -10.21 9.66
CA SER A 308 2.59 -10.99 8.51
C SER A 308 1.57 -12.04 8.09
N LEU A 309 1.49 -12.30 6.78
CA LEU A 309 0.64 -13.35 6.20
C LEU A 309 1.54 -14.50 5.74
N ASP A 310 2.01 -15.29 6.69
CA ASP A 310 2.87 -16.45 6.50
C ASP A 310 2.28 -17.68 7.22
N VAL A 311 2.94 -18.83 7.15
CA VAL A 311 2.46 -20.07 7.78
C VAL A 311 2.47 -20.04 9.32
N GLU A 312 3.18 -19.10 9.95
CA GLU A 312 3.40 -19.08 11.40
C GLU A 312 2.43 -18.14 12.12
N ASN A 313 1.88 -17.14 11.41
CA ASN A 313 1.09 -16.10 12.05
C ASN A 313 -0.35 -16.52 12.33
N GLU A 314 -0.63 -16.89 13.58
CA GLU A 314 -1.97 -17.30 14.02
C GLU A 314 -2.90 -16.14 14.41
N LYS A 315 -2.50 -14.88 14.21
CA LYS A 315 -3.34 -13.74 14.63
C LYS A 315 -4.68 -13.75 13.92
N VAL A 316 -5.73 -13.51 14.68
CA VAL A 316 -7.09 -13.46 14.16
C VAL A 316 -7.34 -12.14 13.45
N LEU A 317 -7.71 -12.22 12.18
CA LEU A 317 -8.13 -11.09 11.36
C LEU A 317 -9.43 -10.50 11.92
N LYS A 318 -9.52 -9.17 11.96
CA LYS A 318 -10.69 -8.44 12.45
C LYS A 318 -11.19 -7.47 11.38
N ALA A 319 -12.50 -7.23 11.39
CA ALA A 319 -13.09 -6.19 10.56
C ALA A 319 -12.42 -4.83 10.84
N GLY A 320 -12.19 -4.06 9.78
CA GLY A 320 -11.46 -2.81 9.80
C GLY A 320 -9.97 -2.93 9.46
N MET A 321 -9.39 -4.13 9.48
CA MET A 321 -7.99 -4.32 9.05
C MET A 321 -7.80 -4.07 7.56
N ALA A 322 -6.62 -3.58 7.18
CA ALA A 322 -6.17 -3.47 5.80
C ALA A 322 -4.90 -4.32 5.59
N LEU A 323 -4.88 -5.11 4.51
CA LEU A 323 -3.83 -6.07 4.20
C LEU A 323 -3.25 -5.78 2.81
N ASN A 324 -1.94 -5.95 2.69
CA ASN A 324 -1.24 -5.92 1.41
C ASN A 324 -1.00 -7.34 0.93
N VAL A 325 -1.94 -7.90 0.16
CA VAL A 325 -1.89 -9.29 -0.29
C VAL A 325 -1.02 -9.38 -1.53
N SER A 326 0.23 -9.80 -1.36
CA SER A 326 1.28 -9.82 -2.39
C SER A 326 1.90 -11.20 -2.50
N ILE A 327 1.78 -11.85 -3.65
CA ILE A 327 2.34 -13.18 -3.91
C ILE A 327 3.02 -13.19 -5.28
N GLY A 328 4.10 -13.96 -5.40
CA GLY A 328 4.85 -14.03 -6.65
C GLY A 328 5.70 -15.30 -6.77
N PHE A 329 6.15 -15.56 -8.00
CA PHE A 329 7.21 -16.52 -8.27
C PHE A 329 8.50 -15.80 -8.61
N GLN A 330 9.62 -16.33 -8.12
CA GLN A 330 10.96 -15.78 -8.27
C GLN A 330 11.85 -16.78 -9.00
N ASN A 331 12.76 -16.30 -9.83
CA ASN A 331 13.79 -17.12 -10.48
C ASN A 331 13.27 -18.29 -11.34
N LEU A 332 12.14 -18.12 -12.01
CA LEU A 332 11.61 -19.12 -12.95
C LEU A 332 12.39 -19.10 -14.26
N GLN A 333 12.41 -20.23 -14.97
CA GLN A 333 13.10 -20.37 -16.26
C GLN A 333 12.10 -20.49 -17.40
N ALA A 334 12.13 -19.53 -18.32
CA ALA A 334 11.40 -19.53 -19.58
C ALA A 334 12.07 -20.49 -20.58
N LYS A 335 11.27 -21.06 -21.47
CA LYS A 335 11.71 -21.87 -22.62
C LYS A 335 11.82 -20.99 -23.87
N THR A 336 12.63 -19.93 -23.78
CA THR A 336 12.84 -18.98 -24.89
C THR A 336 14.15 -19.25 -25.62
N LYS A 337 14.16 -19.03 -26.94
CA LYS A 337 15.37 -19.00 -27.77
C LYS A 337 16.13 -17.66 -27.66
N LYS A 338 15.54 -16.63 -27.05
CA LYS A 338 16.07 -15.25 -26.98
C LYS A 338 17.13 -15.08 -25.87
N GLY A 339 18.26 -15.78 -25.95
CA GLY A 339 19.43 -15.56 -25.09
C GLY A 339 19.23 -15.71 -23.56
N PRO A 340 20.32 -15.71 -22.76
CA PRO A 340 20.26 -16.05 -21.33
C PRO A 340 19.54 -15.00 -20.46
N LYS A 341 19.51 -13.72 -20.88
CA LYS A 341 18.84 -12.64 -20.11
C LYS A 341 17.31 -12.72 -20.15
N ALA A 342 16.71 -13.29 -21.19
CA ALA A 342 15.25 -13.46 -21.28
C ALA A 342 14.79 -14.79 -20.66
N GLN A 343 15.72 -15.65 -20.23
CA GLN A 343 15.42 -16.96 -19.71
C GLN A 343 14.98 -16.92 -18.25
N ASN A 344 15.60 -16.08 -17.42
CA ASN A 344 15.18 -15.94 -16.02
C ASN A 344 14.06 -14.89 -15.88
N PHE A 345 12.95 -15.24 -15.25
CA PHE A 345 11.83 -14.32 -15.03
C PHE A 345 11.19 -14.47 -13.64
N SER A 346 10.33 -13.52 -13.31
CA SER A 346 9.56 -13.49 -12.07
C SER A 346 8.18 -12.91 -12.35
N THR A 347 7.19 -13.30 -11.55
CA THR A 347 5.81 -12.83 -11.65
C THR A 347 5.35 -12.37 -10.27
N LEU A 348 4.54 -11.30 -10.23
CA LEU A 348 4.10 -10.69 -8.98
C LEU A 348 2.70 -10.11 -9.13
N LEU A 349 1.79 -10.53 -8.24
CA LEU A 349 0.49 -9.92 -8.08
C LEU A 349 0.38 -9.32 -6.69
N THR A 350 -0.20 -8.12 -6.61
CA THR A 350 -0.46 -7.48 -5.33
C THR A 350 -1.71 -6.65 -5.38
N ASP A 351 -2.54 -6.77 -4.35
CA ASP A 351 -3.69 -5.90 -4.11
C ASP A 351 -3.70 -5.44 -2.65
N THR A 352 -4.17 -4.20 -2.45
CA THR A 352 -4.57 -3.74 -1.12
C THR A 352 -6.01 -4.17 -0.89
N VAL A 353 -6.23 -4.92 0.18
CA VAL A 353 -7.55 -5.46 0.53
C VAL A 353 -7.96 -5.04 1.94
N LEU A 354 -9.26 -4.96 2.17
CA LEU A 354 -9.85 -4.56 3.43
C LEU A 354 -10.69 -5.69 3.99
N VAL A 355 -10.48 -6.00 5.26
CA VAL A 355 -11.28 -6.96 6.02
C VAL A 355 -12.57 -6.24 6.45
N MET A 356 -13.68 -6.56 5.82
CA MET A 356 -15.00 -6.03 6.20
C MET A 356 -15.74 -7.05 7.08
N ASP A 357 -16.87 -6.65 7.66
CA ASP A 357 -17.62 -7.49 8.61
C ASP A 357 -18.08 -8.84 8.03
N SER A 358 -18.37 -8.89 6.72
CA SER A 358 -18.86 -10.09 6.04
C SER A 358 -18.06 -10.51 4.82
N ARG A 359 -17.14 -9.67 4.31
CA ARG A 359 -16.40 -9.93 3.05
C ARG A 359 -15.00 -9.30 3.04
N CYS A 360 -14.23 -9.67 2.03
CA CYS A 360 -13.01 -8.96 1.64
C CYS A 360 -13.38 -7.91 0.57
N ASP A 361 -12.89 -6.68 0.71
CA ASP A 361 -13.04 -5.62 -0.29
C ASP A 361 -11.68 -5.33 -0.93
N VAL A 362 -11.58 -5.51 -2.26
CA VAL A 362 -10.34 -5.31 -3.01
C VAL A 362 -10.26 -3.85 -3.43
N ALA A 363 -9.55 -3.02 -2.66
CA ALA A 363 -9.51 -1.57 -2.85
C ALA A 363 -8.78 -1.14 -4.14
N THR A 364 -7.96 -2.02 -4.72
CA THR A 364 -7.20 -1.82 -5.97
C THR A 364 -7.85 -2.47 -7.19
N SER A 365 -9.13 -2.84 -7.12
CA SER A 365 -9.87 -3.52 -8.20
C SER A 365 -10.02 -2.72 -9.50
N ALA A 366 -9.78 -1.39 -9.46
CA ALA A 366 -9.85 -0.53 -10.64
C ALA A 366 -8.81 -0.87 -11.72
N SER A 367 -7.72 -1.57 -11.38
CA SER A 367 -6.71 -2.07 -12.33
C SER A 367 -6.84 -3.59 -12.47
N SER A 368 -7.09 -4.05 -13.70
CA SER A 368 -7.30 -5.47 -13.99
C SER A 368 -6.06 -6.32 -13.73
N LYS A 369 -6.30 -7.60 -13.46
CA LYS A 369 -5.31 -8.69 -13.38
C LYS A 369 -5.77 -9.92 -14.14
N LEU A 370 -6.81 -9.79 -14.98
CA LEU A 370 -7.28 -10.89 -15.79
C LEU A 370 -6.24 -11.17 -16.88
N PHE A 371 -6.04 -12.45 -17.19
CA PHE A 371 -5.05 -12.86 -18.19
C PHE A 371 -5.20 -12.12 -19.52
N LYS A 372 -6.44 -11.99 -20.02
CA LYS A 372 -6.77 -11.30 -21.27
C LYS A 372 -6.45 -9.79 -21.27
N ASP A 373 -6.33 -9.18 -20.11
CA ASP A 373 -6.10 -7.73 -19.96
C ASP A 373 -4.61 -7.43 -19.68
N VAL A 374 -3.77 -8.46 -19.53
CA VAL A 374 -2.34 -8.29 -19.21
C VAL A 374 -1.41 -9.02 -20.17
N ALA A 375 -1.93 -9.88 -21.03
CA ALA A 375 -1.17 -10.64 -22.00
C ALA A 375 -1.32 -10.02 -23.39
N TYR A 376 -0.19 -9.67 -23.99
CA TYR A 376 -0.06 -9.07 -25.31
C TYR A 376 0.77 -9.99 -26.19
N SER A 377 0.39 -10.11 -27.46
CA SER A 377 1.07 -10.88 -28.48
C SER A 377 1.21 -10.03 -29.74
N PHE A 378 2.41 -10.01 -30.32
CA PHE A 378 2.69 -9.38 -31.61
C PHE A 378 2.55 -10.35 -32.78
N ASN A 379 2.61 -11.67 -32.50
CA ASN A 379 2.44 -12.71 -33.50
C ASN A 379 1.00 -13.23 -33.48
N GLU A 380 0.26 -13.06 -34.58
CA GLU A 380 -1.11 -13.56 -34.75
C GLU A 380 -1.20 -15.10 -34.72
N GLU A 381 -0.07 -15.81 -34.90
CA GLU A 381 -0.01 -17.28 -34.92
C GLU A 381 -0.05 -17.94 -33.53
N ASP A 382 0.22 -17.20 -32.44
CA ASP A 382 0.30 -17.74 -31.07
C ASP A 382 -1.07 -17.79 -30.34
N ASP A 383 -2.16 -17.44 -31.03
CA ASP A 383 -3.49 -17.20 -30.46
C ASP A 383 -4.36 -18.47 -30.24
N VAL A 384 -3.82 -19.67 -30.49
CA VAL A 384 -4.61 -20.92 -30.61
C VAL A 384 -4.74 -21.74 -29.31
N ASP A 385 -4.09 -21.35 -28.20
CA ASP A 385 -4.04 -22.15 -26.96
C ASP A 385 -5.19 -21.87 -25.96
N GLU A 386 -6.44 -22.13 -26.35
CA GLU A 386 -7.52 -22.35 -25.38
C GLU A 386 -8.34 -23.61 -25.71
N PRO A 387 -8.28 -24.68 -24.89
CA PRO A 387 -9.19 -25.80 -25.05
C PRO A 387 -10.57 -25.40 -24.52
N LEU A 388 -11.51 -25.14 -25.43
CA LEU A 388 -12.93 -24.98 -25.16
C LEU A 388 -13.45 -26.21 -24.40
N ARG A 389 -13.87 -26.03 -23.13
CA ARG A 389 -14.69 -27.03 -22.42
C ARG A 389 -15.98 -27.24 -23.22
N LYS A 390 -16.22 -28.47 -23.69
CA LYS A 390 -17.49 -28.90 -24.30
C LYS A 390 -18.65 -28.57 -23.36
N LYS A 391 -19.53 -27.65 -23.77
CA LYS A 391 -20.84 -27.45 -23.15
C LYS A 391 -21.68 -28.72 -23.36
N LEU A 392 -22.07 -29.37 -22.26
CA LEU A 392 -23.19 -30.32 -22.26
C LEU A 392 -24.47 -29.51 -22.53
N LYS A 393 -25.23 -29.93 -23.54
CA LYS A 393 -26.51 -29.32 -23.93
C LYS A 393 -27.57 -29.62 -22.86
N SER A 394 -28.21 -28.57 -22.36
CA SER A 394 -29.56 -28.64 -21.80
C SER A 394 -30.37 -27.53 -22.49
N ASP A 395 -31.41 -27.94 -23.21
CA ASP A 395 -32.29 -27.07 -23.99
C ASP A 395 -33.14 -26.18 -23.08
N CYS A 396 -33.16 -24.87 -23.36
CA CYS A 396 -34.23 -23.92 -23.07
C CYS A 396 -33.95 -22.63 -23.87
N ASN A 397 -34.76 -22.34 -24.88
CA ASN A 397 -34.66 -21.17 -25.75
C ASN A 397 -34.99 -19.85 -25.01
N ALA A 398 -34.08 -18.86 -25.09
CA ALA A 398 -34.40 -17.43 -25.16
C ALA A 398 -33.16 -16.60 -25.56
N GLU A 399 -33.21 -16.03 -26.77
CA GLU A 399 -32.48 -14.88 -27.33
C GLU A 399 -31.02 -14.61 -26.87
N GLU A 400 -30.06 -15.16 -27.62
CA GLU A 400 -28.64 -14.74 -27.56
C GLU A 400 -28.39 -13.52 -28.46
N LYS A 401 -28.02 -12.38 -27.86
CA LYS A 401 -27.19 -11.38 -28.52
C LYS A 401 -25.73 -11.84 -28.43
N GLU A 402 -25.12 -12.07 -29.58
CA GLU A 402 -23.69 -12.37 -29.73
C GLU A 402 -22.83 -11.35 -28.96
N PHE A 403 -22.12 -11.83 -27.94
CA PHE A 403 -21.08 -11.06 -27.25
C PHE A 403 -19.73 -11.47 -27.82
N MET A 404 -19.28 -10.72 -28.84
CA MET A 404 -17.95 -10.86 -29.42
C MET A 404 -16.88 -10.51 -28.38
N SER A 405 -16.03 -11.49 -28.05
CA SER A 405 -14.85 -11.34 -27.20
C SER A 405 -13.83 -10.43 -27.86
N SER A 406 -13.68 -9.21 -27.35
CA SER A 406 -12.60 -8.30 -27.74
C SER A 406 -11.38 -8.55 -26.84
N LYS A 407 -10.32 -9.12 -27.42
CA LYS A 407 -8.97 -9.20 -26.86
C LYS A 407 -8.24 -7.89 -27.18
N ALA A 408 -7.32 -7.44 -26.33
CA ALA A 408 -6.53 -6.23 -26.57
C ALA A 408 -5.41 -6.53 -27.58
N THR A 409 -5.67 -6.25 -28.86
CA THR A 409 -4.65 -6.32 -29.92
C THR A 409 -3.93 -4.98 -30.00
N LEU A 410 -2.61 -4.99 -29.85
CA LEU A 410 -1.76 -3.83 -30.16
C LEU A 410 -1.67 -3.72 -31.69
N LYS A 411 -2.22 -2.65 -32.27
CA LYS A 411 -2.26 -2.46 -33.73
C LYS A 411 -0.96 -1.83 -34.22
N SER A 412 -0.30 -2.48 -35.17
CA SER A 412 0.73 -1.88 -36.01
C SER A 412 0.09 -1.21 -37.24
N ASP A 413 -0.35 0.05 -37.12
CA ASP A 413 -0.71 0.83 -38.31
C ASP A 413 0.58 1.41 -38.94
N ASN A 414 1.27 0.61 -39.75
CA ASN A 414 2.21 1.15 -40.74
C ASN A 414 1.40 1.65 -41.95
N GLY A 415 0.81 2.83 -41.81
CA GLY A 415 0.24 3.57 -42.93
C GLY A 415 1.33 4.25 -43.75
N GLU A 416 1.93 3.53 -44.70
CA GLU A 416 2.57 4.17 -45.85
C GLU A 416 1.47 4.81 -46.71
N MET A 417 1.37 6.15 -46.69
CA MET A 417 0.56 6.84 -47.69
C MET A 417 1.21 6.65 -49.07
N SER A 418 0.49 6.04 -50.00
CA SER A 418 0.91 5.97 -51.40
C SER A 418 0.84 7.37 -52.03
N LYS A 419 1.76 7.65 -52.95
CA LYS A 419 1.90 8.95 -53.63
C LYS A 419 0.72 9.34 -54.57
N GLU A 420 -0.38 8.60 -54.58
CA GLU A 420 -1.54 8.87 -55.45
C GLU A 420 -2.64 9.73 -54.81
N GLU A 421 -2.63 9.97 -53.48
CA GLU A 421 -3.67 10.77 -52.82
C GLU A 421 -3.36 12.28 -52.70
N LEU A 422 -2.17 12.73 -53.14
CA LEU A 422 -1.78 14.16 -53.11
C LEU A 422 -2.15 14.97 -54.37
N GLN A 423 -2.93 14.40 -55.31
CA GLN A 423 -3.34 15.10 -56.55
C GLN A 423 -4.83 15.44 -56.67
N LYS A 424 -5.64 15.30 -55.61
CA LYS A 424 -7.08 15.68 -55.64
C LYS A 424 -7.46 16.88 -54.78
N GLN A 425 -6.52 17.77 -54.48
CA GLN A 425 -6.86 19.10 -53.96
C GLN A 425 -6.05 20.18 -54.70
N HIS A 426 -6.51 20.49 -55.90
CA HIS A 426 -6.48 21.84 -56.47
C HIS A 426 -7.74 22.07 -57.29
#